data_AF-A0ABD2H5D1-F1
#
_entry.id   AF-A0ABD2H5D1-F1
#
_cell.length_a   1.000
_cell.length_b   1.000
_cell.length_c   1.000
_cell.angle_alpha   90.00
_cell.angle_beta   90.00
_cell.angle_gamma   90.00
#
_symmetry.space_group_name_H-M   'P 1'
#
loop_
_entity.id
_entity.type
_entity.pdbx_description
1 polymer ?
#
loop_
_entity_poly.entity_id
_entity_poly.type
_entity_poly.pdbx_seq_one_letter_code
_entity_poly.pdbx_strand_id
1 'polypeptide(L)'
;MFLKELVDIMNPFGEATDLTQGEKIVTISSVVPSVLSLNHHLEKLKPQVRFLSSLVRSLQVSLKKRFGGIFINVKMATLTQDGTTAPFSDPVYLKAAALDPAFSLMWIDHHVLVSLEVKAEVRQHVKELILREAVETEQPTPCVDEEEQESLGQGEGLFAAYHQRKKKDVGTTPALQLSHYLHIADGQNVLLFWAMNMKVLPSLFKVAIRVLAVPASSAPVERVFSHGGIILRPHRAQMSDRLLTNLVFCKCNAL
;
A
#
# COMPACT_ATOMS: atom_id res chain seq x y z
N MET A 1 -28.24 -20.34 13.59
CA MET A 1 -28.09 -20.54 12.14
C MET A 1 -27.92 -19.20 11.42
N PHE A 2 -28.88 -18.27 11.53
CA PHE A 2 -28.78 -16.91 10.99
C PHE A 2 -27.56 -16.11 11.49
N LEU A 3 -27.37 -16.02 12.82
CA LEU A 3 -26.24 -15.26 13.39
C LEU A 3 -24.87 -15.80 12.97
N LYS A 4 -24.76 -17.12 12.79
CA LYS A 4 -23.53 -17.73 12.28
C LYS A 4 -23.26 -17.29 10.85
N GLU A 5 -24.28 -17.32 9.99
CA GLU A 5 -24.17 -16.83 8.61
C GLU A 5 -23.78 -15.35 8.55
N LEU A 6 -24.33 -14.52 9.45
CA LEU A 6 -23.94 -13.11 9.54
C LEU A 6 -22.46 -12.93 9.92
N VAL A 7 -21.98 -13.68 10.92
CA VAL A 7 -20.57 -13.66 11.35
C VAL A 7 -19.66 -14.13 10.21
N ASP A 8 -20.02 -15.23 9.53
CA ASP A 8 -19.24 -15.77 8.41
C ASP A 8 -19.17 -14.76 7.24
N ILE A 9 -20.23 -13.98 7.00
CA ILE A 9 -20.25 -12.90 6.00
C ILE A 9 -19.35 -11.72 6.44
N MET A 10 -19.46 -11.29 7.69
CA MET A 10 -18.87 -10.03 8.16
C MET A 10 -17.44 -10.16 8.68
N ASN A 11 -16.97 -11.34 9.08
CA ASN A 11 -15.63 -11.52 9.65
C ASN A 11 -14.51 -10.96 8.74
N PRO A 12 -14.47 -11.28 7.42
CA PRO A 12 -13.42 -10.72 6.57
C PRO A 12 -13.49 -9.20 6.42
N PHE A 13 -14.67 -8.58 6.59
CA PHE A 13 -14.79 -7.12 6.61
C PHE A 13 -14.19 -6.52 7.89
N GLY A 14 -14.34 -7.21 9.02
CA GLY A 14 -13.66 -6.87 10.26
C GLY A 14 -12.15 -6.92 10.10
N GLU A 15 -11.63 -8.05 9.61
CA GLU A 15 -10.19 -8.23 9.35
C GLU A 15 -9.61 -7.16 8.42
N ALA A 16 -10.30 -6.85 7.31
CA ALA A 16 -9.89 -5.80 6.38
C ALA A 16 -9.92 -4.40 7.03
N THR A 17 -10.88 -4.14 7.92
CA THR A 17 -10.98 -2.87 8.64
C THR A 17 -9.84 -2.72 9.62
N ASP A 18 -9.57 -3.74 10.44
CA ASP A 18 -8.48 -3.73 11.41
C ASP A 18 -7.12 -3.53 10.73
N LEU A 19 -6.90 -4.19 9.59
CA LEU A 19 -5.68 -4.07 8.80
C LEU A 19 -5.49 -2.66 8.23
N THR A 20 -6.53 -2.09 7.60
CA THR A 20 -6.44 -0.78 6.92
C THR A 20 -6.43 0.42 7.87
N GLN A 21 -6.77 0.22 9.14
CA GLN A 21 -6.74 1.24 10.19
C GLN A 21 -5.46 1.23 11.03
N GLY A 22 -4.50 0.36 10.71
CA GLY A 22 -3.19 0.31 11.35
C GLY A 22 -2.41 1.63 11.22
N GLU A 23 -1.51 1.89 12.19
CA GLU A 23 -0.63 3.08 12.21
C GLU A 23 0.86 2.73 12.19
N LYS A 24 1.24 1.61 12.83
CA LYS A 24 2.65 1.17 12.93
C LYS A 24 3.04 0.19 11.81
N ILE A 25 2.21 0.09 10.78
CA ILE A 25 2.37 -0.82 9.65
C ILE A 25 2.01 -0.07 8.37
N VAL A 26 2.52 -0.57 7.23
CA VAL A 26 2.05 -0.13 5.92
C VAL A 26 0.63 -0.63 5.72
N THR A 27 -0.28 0.28 5.34
CA THR A 27 -1.71 -0.06 5.19
C THR A 27 -2.20 0.06 3.76
N ILE A 28 -1.70 1.00 2.95
CA ILE A 28 -2.19 1.18 1.57
C ILE A 28 -2.01 -0.05 0.67
N SER A 29 -0.93 -0.81 0.87
CA SER A 29 -0.67 -2.05 0.12
C SER A 29 -1.75 -3.11 0.34
N SER A 30 -2.44 -3.07 1.48
CA SER A 30 -3.51 -4.02 1.81
C SER A 30 -4.85 -3.69 1.16
N VAL A 31 -5.05 -2.48 0.62
CA VAL A 31 -6.36 -2.03 0.10
C VAL A 31 -6.83 -2.88 -1.06
N VAL A 32 -5.99 -3.10 -2.08
CA VAL A 32 -6.36 -3.89 -3.26
C VAL A 32 -6.59 -5.37 -2.90
N PRO A 33 -5.66 -6.05 -2.20
CA PRO A 33 -5.90 -7.41 -1.74
C PRO A 33 -7.19 -7.55 -0.92
N SER A 34 -7.46 -6.61 0.00
CA SER A 34 -8.66 -6.64 0.85
C SER A 34 -9.94 -6.48 0.01
N VAL A 35 -10.03 -5.45 -0.83
CA VAL A 35 -11.24 -5.19 -1.64
C VAL A 35 -11.54 -6.37 -2.58
N LEU A 36 -10.53 -6.91 -3.24
CA LEU A 36 -10.71 -8.04 -4.16
C LEU A 36 -11.02 -9.34 -3.42
N SER A 37 -10.36 -9.61 -2.29
CA SER A 37 -10.64 -10.76 -1.43
C SER A 37 -12.06 -10.71 -0.87
N LEU A 38 -12.54 -9.54 -0.40
CA LEU A 38 -13.92 -9.35 0.04
C LEU A 38 -14.92 -9.65 -1.08
N ASN A 39 -14.67 -9.19 -2.30
CA ASN A 39 -15.53 -9.53 -3.43
C ASN A 39 -15.52 -11.03 -3.74
N HIS A 40 -14.35 -11.66 -3.72
CA HIS A 40 -14.20 -13.11 -3.91
C HIS A 40 -14.95 -13.90 -2.83
N HIS A 41 -14.82 -13.50 -1.56
CA HIS A 41 -15.52 -14.07 -0.42
C HIS A 41 -17.03 -14.01 -0.61
N LEU A 42 -17.56 -12.83 -0.95
CA LEU A 42 -18.99 -12.66 -1.23
C LEU A 42 -19.46 -13.55 -2.39
N GLU A 43 -18.68 -13.68 -3.47
CA GLU A 43 -19.04 -14.58 -4.57
C GLU A 43 -19.08 -16.05 -4.15
N LYS A 44 -18.09 -16.48 -3.38
CA LYS A 44 -18.03 -17.85 -2.84
C LYS A 44 -19.21 -18.15 -1.93
N LEU A 45 -19.68 -17.15 -1.17
CA LEU A 45 -20.79 -17.31 -0.23
C LEU A 45 -22.17 -17.31 -0.91
N LYS A 46 -22.37 -16.68 -2.07
CA LYS A 46 -23.68 -16.62 -2.76
C LYS A 46 -24.43 -17.96 -2.85
N PRO A 47 -23.81 -19.08 -3.26
CA PRO A 47 -24.52 -20.37 -3.32
C PRO A 47 -24.72 -21.04 -1.97
N GLN A 48 -24.07 -20.58 -0.90
CA GLN A 48 -24.04 -21.22 0.42
C GLN A 48 -25.01 -20.59 1.41
N VAL A 49 -25.26 -19.28 1.27
CA VAL A 49 -26.12 -18.49 2.17
C VAL A 49 -27.59 -18.88 2.01
N ARG A 50 -28.28 -19.09 3.14
CA ARG A 50 -29.69 -19.50 3.16
C ARG A 50 -30.61 -18.36 3.54
N PHE A 51 -30.17 -17.47 4.42
CA PHE A 51 -31.03 -16.42 5.00
C PHE A 51 -30.62 -15.01 4.57
N LEU A 52 -29.33 -14.80 4.26
CA LEU A 52 -28.72 -13.48 4.08
C LEU A 52 -28.27 -13.22 2.64
N SER A 53 -28.89 -13.87 1.65
CA SER A 53 -28.59 -13.66 0.22
C SER A 53 -28.74 -12.20 -0.21
N SER A 54 -29.76 -11.51 0.30
CA SER A 54 -29.95 -10.07 0.05
C SER A 54 -28.83 -9.23 0.65
N LEU A 55 -28.32 -9.57 1.84
CA LEU A 55 -27.22 -8.86 2.47
C LEU A 55 -25.94 -9.04 1.64
N VAL A 56 -25.60 -10.27 1.24
CA VAL A 56 -24.45 -10.57 0.38
C VAL A 56 -24.50 -9.75 -0.91
N ARG A 57 -25.67 -9.72 -1.57
CA ARG A 57 -25.86 -8.92 -2.79
C ARG A 57 -25.68 -7.43 -2.54
N SER A 58 -26.28 -6.89 -1.47
CA SER A 58 -26.16 -5.48 -1.11
C SER A 58 -24.73 -5.08 -0.76
N LEU A 59 -24.00 -5.90 0.00
CA LEU A 59 -22.59 -5.70 0.31
C LEU A 59 -21.75 -5.69 -0.96
N GLN A 60 -21.99 -6.63 -1.87
CA GLN A 60 -21.23 -6.70 -3.11
C GLN A 60 -21.48 -5.48 -4.01
N VAL A 61 -22.73 -5.05 -4.14
CA VAL A 61 -23.09 -3.83 -4.89
C VAL A 61 -22.42 -2.60 -4.26
N SER A 62 -22.48 -2.47 -2.94
CA SER A 62 -21.85 -1.37 -2.21
C SER A 62 -20.33 -1.36 -2.41
N LEU A 63 -19.69 -2.53 -2.31
CA LEU A 63 -18.24 -2.70 -2.49
C LEU A 63 -17.82 -2.30 -3.91
N LYS A 64 -18.50 -2.80 -4.95
CA LYS A 64 -18.22 -2.46 -6.36
C LYS A 64 -18.47 -0.99 -6.65
N LYS A 65 -19.50 -0.38 -6.06
CA LYS A 65 -19.77 1.05 -6.22
C LYS A 65 -18.70 1.90 -5.54
N ARG A 66 -18.33 1.60 -4.30
CA ARG A 66 -17.40 2.41 -3.50
C ARG A 66 -15.97 2.30 -3.99
N PHE A 67 -15.54 1.13 -4.47
CA PHE A 67 -14.18 0.87 -4.96
C PHE A 67 -14.13 0.64 -6.46
N GLY A 68 -15.06 1.24 -7.22
CA GLY A 68 -15.23 1.00 -8.65
C GLY A 68 -13.96 1.19 -9.47
N GLY A 69 -13.12 2.17 -9.12
CA GLY A 69 -11.84 2.40 -9.77
C GLY A 69 -10.87 1.22 -9.66
N ILE A 70 -10.82 0.54 -8.51
CA ILE A 70 -10.01 -0.68 -8.35
C ILE A 70 -10.52 -1.77 -9.29
N PHE A 71 -11.83 -2.02 -9.33
CA PHE A 71 -12.43 -3.04 -10.20
C PHE A 71 -12.23 -2.73 -11.69
N ILE A 72 -12.29 -1.46 -12.08
CA ILE A 72 -12.02 -1.02 -13.47
C ILE A 72 -10.54 -1.26 -13.82
N ASN A 73 -9.63 -0.87 -12.93
CA ASN A 73 -8.18 -1.03 -13.13
C ASN A 73 -7.76 -2.50 -13.31
N VAL A 74 -8.48 -3.43 -12.67
CA VAL A 74 -8.24 -4.88 -12.81
C VAL A 74 -9.18 -5.57 -13.80
N LYS A 75 -9.86 -4.81 -14.65
CA LYS A 75 -10.73 -5.30 -15.75
C LYS A 75 -11.93 -6.16 -15.29
N MET A 76 -12.39 -5.95 -14.05
CA MET A 76 -13.59 -6.60 -13.50
C MET A 76 -14.86 -5.74 -13.65
N ALA A 77 -14.73 -4.49 -14.09
CA ALA A 77 -15.83 -3.58 -14.36
C ALA A 77 -15.47 -2.64 -15.52
N THR A 78 -16.50 -2.10 -16.18
CA THR A 78 -16.35 -1.10 -17.25
C THR A 78 -16.44 0.31 -16.68
N LEU A 79 -15.79 1.26 -17.36
CA LEU A 79 -15.95 2.69 -17.07
C LEU A 79 -17.43 3.10 -17.19
N THR A 80 -17.90 3.90 -16.24
CA THR A 80 -19.17 4.61 -16.39
C THR A 80 -19.00 5.68 -17.46
N GLN A 81 -19.93 5.75 -18.42
CA GLN A 81 -19.87 6.66 -19.58
C GLN A 81 -19.93 8.15 -19.20
N ASP A 82 -20.18 8.46 -17.92
CA ASP A 82 -20.50 9.79 -17.42
C ASP A 82 -19.29 10.72 -17.22
N GLY A 83 -18.12 10.39 -17.81
CA GLY A 83 -16.89 11.21 -17.74
C GLY A 83 -16.30 11.42 -16.35
N THR A 84 -16.93 10.86 -15.31
CA THR A 84 -16.52 11.04 -13.91
C THR A 84 -15.43 10.03 -13.56
N THR A 85 -14.35 10.50 -12.93
CA THR A 85 -13.29 9.62 -12.44
C THR A 85 -13.84 8.69 -11.36
N ALA A 86 -13.72 7.38 -11.57
CA ALA A 86 -14.25 6.41 -10.63
C ALA A 86 -13.54 6.51 -9.27
N PRO A 87 -14.24 6.35 -8.13
CA PRO A 87 -13.61 6.33 -6.81
C PRO A 87 -12.52 5.26 -6.72
N PHE A 88 -11.41 5.56 -6.03
CA PHE A 88 -10.26 4.65 -5.89
C PHE A 88 -9.64 4.19 -7.22
N SER A 89 -9.65 5.04 -8.25
CA SER A 89 -9.03 4.74 -9.55
C SER A 89 -7.53 5.06 -9.63
N ASP A 90 -6.97 5.72 -8.62
CA ASP A 90 -5.56 6.09 -8.60
C ASP A 90 -4.65 4.84 -8.71
N PRO A 91 -3.68 4.82 -9.63
CA PRO A 91 -2.75 3.69 -9.79
C PRO A 91 -1.89 3.41 -8.55
N VAL A 92 -1.78 4.35 -7.60
CA VAL A 92 -1.06 4.17 -6.33
C VAL A 92 -1.48 2.91 -5.59
N TYR A 93 -2.78 2.56 -5.62
CA TYR A 93 -3.29 1.37 -4.93
C TYR A 93 -2.72 0.08 -5.53
N LEU A 94 -2.58 0.00 -6.86
CA LEU A 94 -2.01 -1.17 -7.52
C LEU A 94 -0.49 -1.25 -7.30
N LYS A 95 0.20 -0.11 -7.42
CA LYS A 95 1.65 -0.03 -7.15
C LYS A 95 1.95 -0.46 -5.71
N ALA A 96 1.17 0.01 -4.74
CA ALA A 96 1.34 -0.32 -3.33
C ALA A 96 1.19 -1.83 -3.07
N ALA A 97 0.12 -2.43 -3.59
CA ALA A 97 -0.12 -3.86 -3.42
C ALA A 97 0.98 -4.70 -4.08
N ALA A 98 1.48 -4.27 -5.24
CA ALA A 98 2.55 -4.95 -5.95
C ALA A 98 3.93 -4.81 -5.30
N LEU A 99 4.22 -3.68 -4.67
CA LEU A 99 5.50 -3.38 -3.99
C LEU A 99 5.55 -3.85 -2.53
N ASP A 100 4.47 -4.46 -2.03
CA ASP A 100 4.49 -5.15 -0.75
C ASP A 100 4.88 -6.62 -0.97
N PRO A 101 6.01 -7.09 -0.44
CA PRO A 101 6.47 -8.46 -0.63
C PRO A 101 5.53 -9.51 -0.04
N ALA A 102 4.63 -9.13 0.87
CA ALA A 102 3.62 -10.04 1.40
C ALA A 102 2.55 -10.41 0.35
N PHE A 103 2.29 -9.52 -0.61
CA PHE A 103 1.26 -9.73 -1.65
C PHE A 103 1.87 -9.88 -3.04
N SER A 104 2.86 -9.05 -3.38
CA SER A 104 3.49 -8.98 -4.71
C SER A 104 2.40 -8.92 -5.80
N LEU A 105 2.48 -9.76 -6.83
CA LEU A 105 1.43 -9.90 -7.84
C LEU A 105 0.46 -11.06 -7.57
N MET A 106 0.57 -11.75 -6.42
CA MET A 106 -0.24 -12.94 -6.10
C MET A 106 -1.73 -12.63 -5.94
N TRP A 107 -2.08 -11.41 -5.52
CA TRP A 107 -3.46 -10.98 -5.45
C TRP A 107 -4.18 -11.01 -6.81
N ILE A 108 -3.44 -10.90 -7.92
CA ILE A 108 -4.00 -11.02 -9.28
C ILE A 108 -4.48 -12.45 -9.52
N ASP A 109 -3.70 -13.46 -9.14
CA ASP A 109 -4.08 -14.85 -9.34
C ASP A 109 -5.25 -15.25 -8.46
N HIS A 110 -5.19 -14.88 -7.18
CA HIS A 110 -6.14 -15.35 -6.19
C HIS A 110 -7.48 -14.61 -6.23
N HIS A 111 -7.48 -13.30 -6.50
CA HIS A 111 -8.66 -12.46 -6.25
C HIS A 111 -9.20 -11.70 -7.45
N VAL A 112 -8.46 -11.60 -8.57
CA VAL A 112 -9.00 -11.02 -9.81
C VAL A 112 -9.79 -12.10 -10.55
N LEU A 113 -11.11 -11.96 -10.61
CA LEU A 113 -12.03 -12.96 -11.15
C LEU A 113 -12.28 -12.76 -12.66
N VAL A 114 -11.22 -12.87 -13.45
CA VAL A 114 -11.22 -12.74 -14.93
C VAL A 114 -10.42 -13.88 -15.57
N SER A 115 -10.42 -13.97 -16.91
CA SER A 115 -9.67 -15.00 -17.63
C SER A 115 -8.14 -14.87 -17.44
N LEU A 116 -7.38 -15.93 -17.73
CA LEU A 116 -5.93 -15.94 -17.57
C LEU A 116 -5.24 -14.91 -18.46
N GLU A 117 -5.77 -14.69 -19.66
CA GLU A 117 -5.27 -13.71 -20.63
C GLU A 117 -5.40 -12.29 -20.04
N VAL A 118 -6.59 -11.97 -19.51
CA VAL A 118 -6.84 -10.66 -18.89
C VAL A 118 -6.01 -10.48 -17.62
N LYS A 119 -5.76 -11.55 -16.83
CA LYS A 119 -4.83 -11.49 -15.70
C LYS A 119 -3.40 -11.14 -16.14
N ALA A 120 -2.94 -11.68 -17.28
CA ALA A 120 -1.63 -11.35 -17.83
C ALA A 120 -1.55 -9.88 -18.26
N GLU A 121 -2.61 -9.33 -18.86
CA GLU A 121 -2.70 -7.90 -19.18
C GLU A 121 -2.65 -7.03 -17.92
N VAL A 122 -3.39 -7.38 -16.86
CA VAL A 122 -3.37 -6.65 -15.58
C VAL A 122 -1.99 -6.69 -14.95
N ARG A 123 -1.31 -7.85 -14.95
CA ARG A 123 0.08 -7.97 -14.45
C ARG A 123 1.01 -7.02 -15.20
N GLN A 124 0.92 -7.01 -16.52
CA GLN A 124 1.77 -6.19 -17.36
C GLN A 124 1.52 -4.70 -17.11
N HIS A 125 0.25 -4.30 -17.03
CA HIS A 125 -0.13 -2.93 -16.70
C HIS A 125 0.44 -2.46 -15.35
N VAL A 126 0.34 -3.29 -14.30
CA VAL A 126 0.88 -2.96 -12.97
C VAL A 126 2.41 -2.81 -13.01
N LYS A 127 3.11 -3.67 -13.74
CA LYS A 127 4.56 -3.56 -13.93
C LYS A 127 4.92 -2.24 -14.61
N GLU A 128 4.21 -1.86 -15.67
CA GLU A 128 4.43 -0.62 -16.41
C GLU A 128 4.21 0.62 -15.53
N LEU A 129 3.18 0.62 -14.68
CA LEU A 129 2.94 1.70 -13.72
C LEU A 129 4.12 1.91 -12.76
N ILE A 130 4.70 0.82 -12.24
CA ILE A 130 5.87 0.88 -11.35
C ILE A 130 7.10 1.39 -12.11
N LEU A 131 7.34 0.86 -13.32
CA LEU A 131 8.49 1.24 -14.13
C LEU A 131 8.46 2.71 -14.55
N ARG A 132 7.28 3.21 -14.92
CA ARG A 132 7.08 4.63 -15.25
C ARG A 132 7.43 5.52 -14.06
N GLU A 133 6.92 5.21 -12.87
CA GLU A 133 7.20 5.96 -11.64
C GLU A 133 8.70 5.93 -11.28
N ALA A 134 9.36 4.78 -11.49
CA ALA A 134 10.79 4.63 -11.23
C ALA A 134 11.62 5.53 -12.15
N VAL A 135 11.26 5.63 -13.43
CA VAL A 135 11.92 6.53 -14.40
C VAL A 135 11.67 8.00 -14.05
N GLU A 136 10.44 8.36 -13.67
CA GLU A 136 10.09 9.73 -13.25
C GLU A 136 10.85 10.14 -11.98
N THR A 137 11.09 9.20 -11.06
CA THR A 137 11.81 9.44 -9.79
C THR A 137 13.34 9.48 -9.94
N GLU A 138 13.89 9.00 -11.07
CA GLU A 138 15.32 9.08 -11.39
C GLU A 138 15.72 10.41 -12.02
N GLN A 139 14.78 11.22 -12.50
CA GLN A 139 15.09 12.57 -12.99
C GLN A 139 15.59 13.44 -11.82
N PRO A 140 16.60 14.30 -12.03
CA PRO A 140 17.13 15.13 -10.98
C PRO A 140 16.06 16.15 -10.56
N THR A 141 15.43 15.91 -9.42
CA THR A 141 14.79 16.98 -8.64
C THR A 141 15.88 17.98 -8.27
N PRO A 142 15.70 19.29 -8.51
CA PRO A 142 16.61 20.30 -8.00
C PRO A 142 16.44 20.35 -6.48
N CYS A 143 17.24 19.56 -5.78
CA CYS A 143 17.27 19.53 -4.32
C CYS A 143 18.38 20.47 -3.86
N VAL A 144 17.98 21.41 -3.01
CA VAL A 144 18.83 22.27 -2.20
C VAL A 144 19.83 21.40 -1.43
N ASP A 145 21.10 21.79 -1.47
CA ASP A 145 22.21 21.12 -0.81
C ASP A 145 21.93 20.92 0.69
N GLU A 146 21.71 19.68 1.12
CA GLU A 146 21.94 19.28 2.50
C GLU A 146 23.24 18.48 2.55
N GLU A 147 24.19 19.02 3.31
CA GLU A 147 25.57 18.58 3.44
C GLU A 147 25.65 17.12 3.94
N GLU A 148 26.11 16.22 3.09
CA GLU A 148 26.55 14.88 3.51
C GLU A 148 27.92 14.98 4.20
N GLN A 149 27.91 14.98 5.53
CA GLN A 149 29.05 14.60 6.35
C GLN A 149 29.17 13.06 6.40
N GLU A 150 30.24 12.54 5.80
CA GLU A 150 31.23 11.60 6.39
C GLU A 150 31.94 10.79 5.28
N SER A 151 33.16 11.19 4.92
CA SER A 151 34.10 10.30 4.24
C SER A 151 35.21 9.87 5.21
N LEU A 152 35.09 8.64 5.70
CA LEU A 152 36.15 7.97 6.46
C LEU A 152 37.21 7.45 5.48
N GLY A 153 38.37 8.12 5.48
CA GLY A 153 39.70 7.58 5.19
C GLY A 153 39.86 6.66 3.97
N GLN A 154 40.15 7.24 2.81
CA GLN A 154 40.83 6.50 1.73
C GLN A 154 42.31 6.34 2.10
N GLY A 155 42.64 5.21 2.75
CA GLY A 155 44.03 4.82 3.02
C GLY A 155 44.68 4.20 1.79
N GLU A 156 45.88 4.67 1.45
CA GLU A 156 46.81 4.03 0.49
C GLU A 156 47.37 2.72 1.11
N GLY A 157 46.54 1.69 1.18
CA GLY A 157 46.92 0.36 1.66
C GLY A 157 47.38 -0.55 0.53
N LEU A 158 48.15 -1.59 0.89
CA LEU A 158 48.65 -2.67 0.01
C LEU A 158 47.56 -3.32 -0.88
N PHE A 159 46.29 -3.25 -0.48
CA PHE A 159 45.15 -3.79 -1.20
C PHE A 159 44.21 -2.74 -1.80
N ALA A 160 44.60 -1.46 -1.86
CA ALA A 160 43.78 -0.38 -2.43
C ALA A 160 43.33 -0.70 -3.87
N ALA A 161 44.19 -1.36 -4.66
CA ALA A 161 43.86 -1.82 -6.02
C ALA A 161 42.71 -2.85 -6.07
N TYR A 162 42.48 -3.63 -5.02
CA TYR A 162 41.35 -4.57 -4.93
C TYR A 162 40.05 -3.88 -4.57
N HIS A 163 40.11 -2.73 -3.88
CA HIS A 163 38.95 -1.88 -3.60
C HIS A 163 38.54 -0.99 -4.78
N GLN A 164 39.40 -0.81 -5.78
CA GLN A 164 39.10 -0.08 -7.02
C GLN A 164 38.10 -0.80 -7.94
N ARG A 165 37.70 -2.04 -7.62
CA ARG A 165 36.58 -2.74 -8.30
C ARG A 165 35.20 -2.31 -7.74
N LYS A 166 34.91 -1.02 -7.69
CA LYS A 166 33.56 -0.40 -7.64
C LYS A 166 33.73 1.00 -8.23
N LYS A 167 33.04 1.50 -9.25
CA LYS A 167 31.75 1.19 -9.89
C LYS A 167 31.93 1.34 -11.40
N LYS A 168 31.78 0.26 -12.18
CA LYS A 168 31.21 0.44 -13.52
C LYS A 168 29.71 0.39 -13.27
N ASP A 169 29.08 1.55 -13.15
CA ASP A 169 27.64 1.69 -12.93
C ASP A 169 26.94 1.21 -14.21
N VAL A 170 26.90 -0.11 -14.41
CA VAL A 170 25.80 -0.73 -15.14
C VAL A 170 24.66 -0.69 -14.13
N GLY A 171 24.07 0.49 -13.93
CA GLY A 171 22.93 0.67 -13.06
C GLY A 171 21.90 -0.37 -13.46
N THR A 172 21.58 -1.29 -12.55
CA THR A 172 20.55 -2.30 -12.77
C THR A 172 19.29 -1.55 -13.16
N THR A 173 18.86 -1.65 -14.42
CA THR A 173 17.73 -0.87 -14.93
C THR A 173 16.49 -1.11 -14.05
N PRO A 174 15.55 -0.15 -13.94
CA PRO A 174 14.32 -0.37 -13.18
C PRO A 174 13.59 -1.67 -13.55
N ALA A 175 13.65 -2.08 -14.82
CA ALA A 175 13.11 -3.34 -15.31
C ALA A 175 13.81 -4.58 -14.72
N LEU A 176 15.14 -4.58 -14.65
CA LEU A 176 15.91 -5.66 -14.03
C LEU A 176 15.68 -5.71 -12.52
N GLN A 177 15.60 -4.55 -11.85
CA GLN A 177 15.25 -4.48 -10.43
C GLN A 177 13.85 -5.04 -10.16
N LEU A 178 12.86 -4.69 -10.98
CA LEU A 178 11.50 -5.21 -10.83
C LEU A 178 11.44 -6.73 -11.06
N SER A 179 12.14 -7.24 -12.07
CA SER A 179 12.26 -8.68 -12.29
C SER A 179 12.87 -9.36 -11.05
N HIS A 180 13.99 -8.84 -10.54
CA HIS A 180 14.65 -9.39 -9.37
C HIS A 180 13.75 -9.37 -8.13
N TYR A 181 13.09 -8.23 -7.85
CA TYR A 181 12.12 -8.09 -6.79
C TYR A 181 11.05 -9.18 -6.83
N LEU A 182 10.43 -9.41 -8.01
CA LEU A 182 9.37 -10.41 -8.16
C LEU A 182 9.85 -11.85 -7.93
N HIS A 183 11.15 -12.12 -7.96
CA HIS A 183 11.71 -13.44 -7.65
C HIS A 183 12.03 -13.62 -6.16
N ILE A 184 12.29 -12.52 -5.44
CA ILE A 184 12.70 -12.57 -4.02
C ILE A 184 11.57 -12.18 -3.05
N ALA A 185 10.49 -11.57 -3.54
CA ALA A 185 9.31 -11.23 -2.76
C ALA A 185 8.46 -12.48 -2.50
N ASP A 186 8.43 -12.92 -1.24
CA ASP A 186 7.77 -14.13 -0.78
C ASP A 186 7.30 -13.98 0.68
N GLY A 187 6.27 -13.17 0.91
CA GLY A 187 5.59 -13.14 2.21
C GLY A 187 6.29 -12.34 3.31
N GLN A 188 7.40 -11.66 3.03
CA GLN A 188 8.20 -11.00 4.08
C GLN A 188 7.54 -9.74 4.63
N ASN A 189 8.03 -9.26 5.78
CA ASN A 189 7.67 -7.94 6.29
C ASN A 189 8.15 -6.83 5.35
N VAL A 190 7.23 -6.00 4.89
CA VAL A 190 7.46 -4.93 3.92
C VAL A 190 8.57 -3.95 4.31
N LEU A 191 8.59 -3.46 5.54
CA LEU A 191 9.58 -2.46 5.99
C LEU A 191 10.98 -3.08 6.09
N LEU A 192 11.08 -4.28 6.65
CA LEU A 192 12.35 -5.00 6.76
C LEU A 192 12.91 -5.36 5.39
N PHE A 193 12.05 -5.84 4.48
CA PHE A 193 12.45 -6.20 3.12
C PHE A 193 13.07 -5.01 2.38
N TRP A 194 12.40 -3.86 2.38
CA TRP A 194 12.88 -2.68 1.68
C TRP A 194 14.13 -2.09 2.34
N ALA A 195 14.23 -2.12 3.67
CA ALA A 195 15.45 -1.72 4.38
C ALA A 195 16.66 -2.57 4.00
N MET A 196 16.49 -3.89 3.88
CA MET A 196 17.58 -4.81 3.50
C MET A 196 17.98 -4.69 2.02
N ASN A 197 17.02 -4.38 1.14
CA ASN A 197 17.22 -4.38 -0.30
C ASN A 197 17.43 -2.98 -0.92
N MET A 198 17.47 -1.90 -0.13
CA MET A 198 17.59 -0.54 -0.65
C MET A 198 18.81 -0.30 -1.55
N LYS A 199 19.93 -1.01 -1.31
CA LYS A 199 21.14 -0.91 -2.14
C LYS A 199 21.10 -1.80 -3.38
N VAL A 200 20.29 -2.86 -3.34
CA VAL A 200 20.15 -3.87 -4.40
C VAL A 200 19.09 -3.42 -5.42
N LEU A 201 18.05 -2.75 -4.94
CA LEU A 201 16.89 -2.28 -5.71
C LEU A 201 16.71 -0.76 -5.54
N PRO A 202 17.72 0.08 -5.84
CA PRO A 202 17.70 1.50 -5.48
C PRO A 202 16.56 2.30 -6.13
N SER A 203 16.24 2.02 -7.39
CA SER A 203 15.19 2.73 -8.13
C SER A 203 13.81 2.30 -7.63
N LEU A 204 13.63 1.00 -7.43
CA LEU A 204 12.39 0.43 -6.89
C LEU A 204 12.15 0.86 -5.44
N PHE A 205 13.20 0.93 -4.63
CA PHE A 205 13.12 1.38 -3.24
C PHE A 205 12.58 2.81 -3.14
N LYS A 206 13.06 3.74 -4.00
CA LYS A 206 12.55 5.12 -4.05
C LYS A 206 11.05 5.18 -4.34
N VAL A 207 10.56 4.33 -5.24
CA VAL A 207 9.12 4.23 -5.53
C VAL A 207 8.38 3.63 -4.34
N ALA A 208 8.89 2.54 -3.77
CA ALA A 208 8.28 1.82 -2.68
C ALA A 208 8.08 2.71 -1.44
N ILE A 209 9.09 3.44 -0.99
CA ILE A 209 8.96 4.31 0.20
C ILE A 209 7.94 5.43 0.01
N ARG A 210 7.81 5.98 -1.21
CA ARG A 210 6.81 7.03 -1.52
C ARG A 210 5.40 6.47 -1.50
N VAL A 211 5.20 5.33 -2.16
CA VAL A 211 3.89 4.71 -2.32
C VAL A 211 3.41 4.10 -1.00
N LEU A 212 4.28 3.38 -0.28
CA LEU A 212 3.92 2.63 0.93
C LEU A 212 3.78 3.54 2.18
N ALA A 213 4.26 4.77 2.14
CA ALA A 213 4.06 5.74 3.22
C ALA A 213 2.64 6.31 3.28
N VAL A 214 1.83 6.13 2.22
CA VAL A 214 0.46 6.62 2.20
C VAL A 214 -0.40 5.75 3.13
N PRO A 215 -1.16 6.33 4.08
CA PRO A 215 -2.09 5.56 4.90
C PRO A 215 -3.33 5.18 4.08
N ALA A 216 -3.87 3.99 4.32
CA ALA A 216 -5.11 3.54 3.68
C ALA A 216 -6.37 4.28 4.17
N SER A 217 -6.33 4.83 5.39
CA SER A 217 -7.48 5.48 6.03
C SER A 217 -7.08 6.68 6.88
N SER A 218 -8.08 7.50 7.23
CA SER A 218 -7.96 8.60 8.19
C SER A 218 -7.91 8.13 9.65
N ALA A 219 -7.97 6.83 9.92
CA ALA A 219 -8.08 6.32 11.29
C ALA A 219 -6.94 6.74 12.24
N PRO A 220 -5.66 6.83 11.81
CA PRO A 220 -4.61 7.39 12.66
C PRO A 220 -4.93 8.83 13.09
N VAL A 221 -5.41 9.65 12.16
CA VAL A 221 -5.80 11.04 12.41
C VAL A 221 -7.03 11.12 13.32
N GLU A 222 -8.04 10.26 13.12
CA GLU A 222 -9.20 10.16 14.00
C GLU A 222 -8.81 9.79 15.43
N ARG A 223 -7.80 8.92 15.62
CA ARG A 223 -7.25 8.61 16.94
C ARG A 223 -6.56 9.82 17.56
N VAL A 224 -5.83 10.63 16.80
CA VAL A 224 -5.27 11.91 17.28
C VAL A 224 -6.40 12.85 17.75
N PHE A 225 -7.46 13.00 16.97
CA PHE A 225 -8.62 13.82 17.34
C PHE A 225 -9.37 13.28 18.56
N SER A 226 -9.50 11.95 18.70
CA SER A 226 -10.09 11.32 19.87
C SER A 226 -9.29 11.64 21.14
N HIS A 227 -7.95 11.54 21.10
CA HIS A 227 -7.09 11.97 22.19
C HIS A 227 -7.23 13.46 22.49
N GLY A 228 -7.30 14.30 21.45
CA GLY A 228 -7.57 15.73 21.58
C GLY A 228 -8.90 16.01 22.29
N GLY A 229 -9.95 15.27 21.97
CA GLY A 229 -11.25 15.36 22.63
C GLY A 229 -11.21 14.99 24.12
N ILE A 230 -10.37 14.01 24.49
CA ILE A 230 -10.13 13.66 25.91
C ILE A 230 -9.40 14.80 26.64
N ILE A 231 -8.49 15.51 25.97
CA ILE A 231 -7.78 16.67 26.53
C ILE A 231 -8.73 17.87 26.67
N LEU A 232 -9.57 18.11 25.67
CA LEU A 232 -10.58 19.19 25.59
C LEU A 232 -11.87 18.92 26.36
N ARG A 233 -11.82 18.18 27.49
CA ARG A 233 -13.04 17.98 28.30
C ARG A 233 -13.66 19.32 28.71
N PRO A 234 -15.00 19.41 28.87
CA PRO A 234 -15.68 20.67 29.21
C PRO A 234 -15.11 21.41 30.42
N HIS A 235 -14.54 20.69 31.38
CA HIS A 235 -13.92 21.26 32.58
C HIS A 235 -12.49 21.82 32.36
N ARG A 236 -11.91 21.65 31.16
CA ARG A 236 -10.61 22.18 30.72
C ARG A 236 -10.75 23.18 29.56
N ALA A 237 -11.90 23.85 29.46
CA ALA A 237 -12.24 24.74 28.34
C ALA A 237 -11.46 26.08 28.30
N GLN A 238 -10.63 26.39 29.29
CA GLN A 238 -9.77 27.61 29.29
C GLN A 238 -8.36 27.36 28.72
N MET A 239 -8.20 26.34 27.89
CA MET A 239 -6.93 26.02 27.25
C MET A 239 -6.78 26.79 25.94
N SER A 240 -5.60 27.37 25.71
CA SER A 240 -5.30 27.98 24.40
C SER A 240 -5.01 26.92 23.34
N ASP A 241 -5.30 27.24 22.08
CA ASP A 241 -5.04 26.36 20.92
C ASP A 241 -3.59 25.87 20.86
N ARG A 242 -2.65 26.75 21.23
CA ARG A 242 -1.22 26.40 21.28
C ARG A 242 -0.92 25.35 22.35
N LEU A 243 -1.51 25.48 23.54
CA LEU A 243 -1.30 24.51 24.61
C LEU A 243 -1.95 23.16 24.26
N LEU A 244 -3.14 23.18 23.66
CA LEU A 244 -3.79 21.97 23.16
C LEU A 244 -2.91 21.25 22.13
N THR A 245 -2.44 21.99 21.12
CA THR A 245 -1.57 21.43 20.07
C THR A 245 -0.33 20.77 20.67
N ASN A 246 0.33 21.45 21.62
CA ASN A 246 1.50 20.90 22.29
C ASN A 246 1.17 19.62 23.10
N LEU A 247 0.03 19.58 23.80
CA LEU A 247 -0.37 18.40 24.56
C LEU A 247 -0.71 17.21 23.66
N VAL A 248 -1.41 17.45 22.55
CA VAL A 248 -1.70 16.42 21.54
C VAL A 248 -0.38 15.91 20.94
N PHE A 249 0.53 16.81 20.56
CA PHE A 249 1.85 16.45 20.04
C PHE A 249 2.64 15.59 21.04
N CYS A 250 2.74 16.00 22.30
CA CYS A 250 3.42 15.23 23.34
C CYS A 250 2.75 13.86 23.54
N LYS A 251 1.42 13.78 23.46
CA LYS A 251 0.69 12.52 23.63
C LYS A 251 0.94 11.55 22.48
N CYS A 252 0.99 12.03 21.24
CA CYS A 252 1.24 11.21 20.05
C CYS A 252 2.69 10.73 19.94
N ASN A 253 3.64 11.47 20.54
CA ASN A 253 5.06 11.14 20.51
C ASN A 253 5.60 10.56 21.83
N ALA A 254 4.72 10.28 22.80
CA ALA A 254 5.11 9.58 24.03
C ALA A 254 5.39 8.10 23.69
N LEU A 255 6.67 7.71 23.83
CA LEU A 255 7.17 6.34 23.63
C LEU A 255 6.56 5.35 24.64
#